data_AF-A0A1V5KHY3-F1
#
_entry.id   AF-A0A1V5KHY3-F1
#
_cell.length_a   1.000
_cell.length_b   1.000
_cell.length_c   1.000
_cell.angle_alpha   90.00
_cell.angle_beta   90.00
_cell.angle_gamma   90.00
#
_symmetry.space_group_name_H-M   'P 1'
#
loop_
_entity.id
_entity.type
_entity.pdbx_description
1 polymer ?
#
loop_
_entity_poly.entity_id
_entity_poly.type
_entity_poly.pdbx_seq_one_letter_code
_entity_poly.pdbx_strand_id
1 'polypeptide(L)'
;MPFLNTSGKCVNLFRKDAIKRVGGYDETLVSYEDWDLLLSLNDKGIEGDVIPLEMFEYRRSFGSMVYSVANPLRASLIQYMMSKHREGWKTHAALMAQILVRLWKDAEIREENLREDRFVVYFAKDGAFSESRSARQAYSGCGLRSLEFLLPYDPEINSLRLDPCDREKRMKLTLVEVRDAMTGAVLMAAGGGNGFDAIEAAGTTKVEGVGPDSLSFESCGNDPQFLMRSREFEGKELRLRVAFEV
;
A
#
# COMPACT_ATOMS: atom_id res chain seq x y z
N MET A 1 -13.04 24.95 -12.03
CA MET A 1 -13.04 23.77 -12.93
C MET A 1 -13.45 22.53 -12.14
N PRO A 2 -14.51 21.81 -12.53
CA PRO A 2 -15.21 20.85 -11.67
C PRO A 2 -14.47 19.53 -11.41
N PHE A 3 -13.30 19.29 -12.02
CA PHE A 3 -12.61 18.00 -11.98
C PHE A 3 -11.32 17.96 -11.18
N LEU A 4 -10.85 19.12 -10.76
CA LEU A 4 -9.68 19.28 -9.91
C LEU A 4 -10.12 20.18 -8.76
N ASN A 5 -10.69 19.58 -7.71
CA ASN A 5 -10.70 20.24 -6.40
C ASN A 5 -9.24 20.33 -5.95
N THR A 6 -8.57 21.37 -6.44
CA THR A 6 -7.15 21.70 -6.20
C THR A 6 -7.02 22.99 -5.41
N SER A 7 -8.14 23.70 -5.22
CA SER A 7 -8.19 25.02 -4.63
C SER A 7 -9.32 25.03 -3.59
N GLY A 8 -8.99 25.11 -2.30
CA GLY A 8 -9.97 25.21 -1.21
C GLY A 8 -9.97 24.07 -0.16
N LYS A 9 -8.87 23.31 -0.02
CA LYS A 9 -8.90 22.00 0.66
C LYS A 9 -9.04 21.98 2.17
N CYS A 10 -8.98 23.10 2.89
CA CYS A 10 -9.15 23.01 4.35
C CYS A 10 -9.86 24.19 5.02
N VAL A 11 -9.79 25.40 4.47
CA VAL A 11 -10.53 26.56 5.00
C VAL A 11 -11.06 27.39 3.84
N ASN A 12 -12.38 27.58 3.82
CA ASN A 12 -13.07 28.47 2.90
C ASN A 12 -13.88 29.48 3.70
N LEU A 13 -13.80 30.76 3.34
CA LEU A 13 -14.60 31.83 3.95
C LEU A 13 -15.69 32.25 2.98
N PHE A 14 -16.93 32.26 3.46
CA PHE A 14 -18.10 32.55 2.63
C PHE A 14 -18.91 33.71 3.18
N ARG A 15 -19.46 34.53 2.28
CA ARG A 15 -20.53 35.46 2.65
C ARG A 15 -21.77 34.66 3.02
N LYS A 16 -22.40 34.98 4.15
CA LYS A 16 -23.60 34.28 4.64
C LYS A 16 -24.71 34.20 3.59
N ASP A 17 -24.93 35.28 2.83
CA ASP A 17 -25.98 35.34 1.82
C ASP A 17 -25.66 34.48 0.58
N ALA A 18 -24.38 34.26 0.27
CA ALA A 18 -23.98 33.36 -0.81
C ALA A 18 -24.35 31.91 -0.47
N ILE A 19 -24.12 31.48 0.77
CA ILE A 19 -24.50 30.15 1.27
C ILE A 19 -26.02 29.97 1.22
N LYS A 20 -26.78 30.95 1.70
CA LYS A 20 -28.26 30.90 1.64
C LYS A 20 -28.78 30.82 0.20
N ARG A 21 -28.14 31.51 -0.75
CA ARG A 21 -28.56 31.54 -2.15
C ARG A 21 -28.40 30.18 -2.85
N VAL A 22 -27.49 29.34 -2.39
CA VAL A 22 -27.25 27.99 -2.94
C VAL A 22 -27.91 26.87 -2.14
N GLY A 23 -28.52 27.19 -0.99
CA GLY A 23 -29.23 26.21 -0.16
C GLY A 23 -28.37 25.55 0.93
N GLY A 24 -27.11 25.94 1.09
CA GLY A 24 -26.21 25.34 2.07
C GLY A 24 -25.52 24.07 1.57
N TYR A 25 -25.05 23.24 2.52
CA TYR A 25 -24.45 21.95 2.24
C TYR A 25 -25.50 20.89 1.92
N ASP A 26 -25.16 19.94 1.06
CA ASP A 26 -25.98 18.77 0.80
C ASP A 26 -25.81 17.74 1.93
N GLU A 27 -26.81 17.62 2.79
CA GLU A 27 -26.79 16.70 3.95
C GLU A 27 -26.83 15.21 3.56
N THR A 28 -27.05 14.89 2.29
CA THR A 28 -27.01 13.50 1.79
C THR A 28 -25.57 13.02 1.55
N LEU A 29 -24.61 13.93 1.42
CA LEU A 29 -23.22 13.61 1.18
C LEU A 29 -22.51 13.27 2.50
N VAL A 30 -21.91 12.08 2.55
CA VAL A 30 -21.08 11.63 3.68
C VAL A 30 -19.63 12.13 3.59
N SER A 31 -19.25 12.68 2.44
CA SER A 31 -17.97 13.34 2.15
C SER A 31 -18.10 14.12 0.83
N TYR A 32 -17.17 15.03 0.56
CA TYR A 32 -17.15 15.93 -0.61
C TYR A 32 -18.27 16.98 -0.60
N GLU A 33 -18.86 17.23 0.57
CA GLU A 33 -19.84 18.28 0.80
C GLU A 33 -19.28 19.68 0.55
N ASP A 34 -17.99 19.89 0.86
CA ASP A 34 -17.25 21.11 0.57
C ASP A 34 -17.11 21.36 -0.93
N TRP A 35 -16.78 20.31 -1.68
CA TRP A 35 -16.66 20.36 -3.13
C TRP A 35 -18.01 20.63 -3.79
N ASP A 36 -19.07 19.92 -3.37
CA ASP A 36 -20.43 20.13 -3.85
C ASP A 36 -20.92 21.56 -3.61
N LEU A 37 -20.61 22.14 -2.45
CA LEU A 37 -20.94 23.54 -2.15
C LEU A 37 -20.24 24.51 -3.13
N LEU A 38 -18.96 24.29 -3.42
CA LEU A 38 -18.21 25.12 -4.38
C LEU A 38 -18.79 25.02 -5.80
N LEU A 39 -19.21 23.82 -6.22
CA LEU A 39 -19.90 23.62 -7.49
C LEU A 39 -21.25 24.36 -7.51
N SER A 40 -22.02 24.27 -6.42
CA SER A 40 -23.30 24.96 -6.27
C SER A 40 -23.16 26.49 -6.34
N LEU A 41 -22.10 27.06 -5.76
CA LEU A 41 -21.75 28.48 -5.86
C LEU A 41 -21.43 28.86 -7.32
N ASN A 42 -20.57 28.07 -7.98
CA ASN A 42 -20.19 28.28 -9.37
C ASN A 42 -21.41 28.22 -10.32
N ASP A 43 -22.33 27.27 -10.10
CA ASP A 43 -23.56 27.13 -10.90
C ASP A 43 -24.50 28.35 -10.76
N LYS A 44 -24.36 29.14 -9.70
CA LYS A 44 -25.07 30.42 -9.52
C LYS A 44 -24.26 31.64 -9.97
N GLY A 45 -23.13 31.42 -10.64
CA GLY A 45 -22.21 32.47 -11.10
C GLY A 45 -21.53 33.20 -9.94
N ILE A 46 -21.38 32.55 -8.79
CA ILE A 46 -20.68 33.12 -7.64
C ILE A 46 -19.24 32.67 -7.72
N GLU A 47 -18.36 33.63 -8.01
CA GLU A 47 -16.93 33.42 -8.07
C GLU A 47 -16.28 33.62 -6.69
N GLY A 48 -15.08 33.06 -6.55
CA GLY A 48 -14.23 33.19 -5.37
C GLY A 48 -12.77 33.25 -5.78
N ASP A 49 -11.90 33.52 -4.82
CA ASP A 49 -10.46 33.62 -5.03
C ASP A 49 -9.69 32.86 -3.93
N VAL A 50 -8.44 32.51 -4.23
CA VAL A 50 -7.53 31.86 -3.30
C VAL A 50 -6.50 32.88 -2.86
N ILE A 51 -6.40 33.10 -1.55
CA ILE A 51 -5.31 33.93 -1.01
C ILE A 51 -3.99 33.19 -1.30
N PRO A 52 -3.03 33.81 -2.02
CA PRO A 52 -1.80 33.15 -2.46
C PRO A 52 -0.76 33.09 -1.33
N LEU A 53 -1.19 32.65 -0.14
CA LEU A 53 -0.37 32.53 1.06
C LEU A 53 -0.58 31.17 1.71
N GLU A 54 0.52 30.57 2.15
CA GLU A 54 0.52 29.36 2.97
C GLU A 54 0.15 29.75 4.41
N MET A 55 -1.15 29.73 4.72
CA MET A 55 -1.66 30.29 5.99
C MET A 55 -1.81 29.28 7.13
N PHE A 56 -1.75 27.97 6.86
CA PHE A 56 -1.80 26.94 7.91
C PHE A 56 -1.31 25.58 7.41
N GLU A 57 -0.80 24.76 8.34
CA GLU A 57 -0.44 23.37 8.08
C GLU A 57 -1.59 22.43 8.46
N TYR A 58 -2.00 21.57 7.53
CA TYR A 58 -3.06 20.59 7.78
C TYR A 58 -2.48 19.19 8.00
N ARG A 59 -2.62 18.68 9.23
CA ARG A 59 -2.18 17.31 9.56
C ARG A 59 -3.14 16.28 8.96
N ARG A 60 -2.59 15.33 8.21
CA ARG A 60 -3.33 14.14 7.75
C ARG A 60 -2.94 12.93 8.60
N SER A 61 -3.89 12.35 9.31
CA SER A 61 -3.70 11.09 10.05
C SER A 61 -4.24 9.90 9.25
N PHE A 62 -3.70 8.71 9.52
CA PHE A 62 -4.14 7.46 8.88
C PHE A 62 -5.61 7.13 9.19
N GLY A 63 -6.10 7.50 10.38
CA GLY A 63 -7.52 7.37 10.77
C GLY A 63 -8.44 8.47 10.23
N SER A 64 -7.98 9.33 9.33
CA SER A 64 -8.82 10.40 8.77
C SER A 64 -9.93 9.87 7.87
N MET A 65 -11.05 10.58 7.82
CA MET A 65 -12.22 10.29 6.98
C MET A 65 -11.86 10.10 5.49
N VAL A 66 -10.77 10.73 5.03
CA VAL A 66 -10.25 10.56 3.67
C VAL A 66 -9.98 9.08 3.36
N TYR A 67 -9.36 8.36 4.29
CA TYR A 67 -8.96 6.98 4.06
C TYR A 67 -10.08 5.98 4.32
N SER A 68 -10.91 6.22 5.36
CA SER A 68 -11.95 5.28 5.79
C SER A 68 -13.29 5.43 5.07
N VAL A 69 -13.63 6.64 4.59
CA VAL A 69 -14.96 6.94 4.02
C VAL A 69 -14.86 7.46 2.59
N ALA A 70 -14.06 8.50 2.35
CA ALA A 70 -14.04 9.17 1.06
C ALA A 70 -13.41 8.32 -0.06
N ASN A 71 -12.30 7.63 0.21
CA ASN A 71 -11.61 6.82 -0.78
C ASN A 71 -12.46 5.62 -1.28
N PRO A 72 -13.10 4.82 -0.42
CA PRO A 72 -13.99 3.75 -0.87
C PRO A 72 -15.16 4.23 -1.73
N LEU A 73 -15.71 5.41 -1.42
CA LEU A 73 -16.90 5.97 -2.09
C LEU A 73 -16.56 6.94 -3.23
N ARG A 74 -15.27 7.16 -3.51
CA ARG A 74 -14.78 8.24 -4.39
C ARG A 74 -15.46 8.25 -5.76
N ALA A 75 -15.57 7.10 -6.41
CA ALA A 75 -16.20 7.00 -7.72
C ALA A 75 -17.68 7.39 -7.66
N SER A 76 -18.41 6.87 -6.68
CA SER A 76 -19.84 7.16 -6.47
C SER A 76 -20.10 8.62 -6.13
N LEU A 77 -19.28 9.22 -5.26
CA LEU A 77 -19.39 10.64 -4.89
C LEU A 77 -19.16 11.56 -6.10
N ILE A 78 -18.15 11.25 -6.93
CA ILE A 78 -17.90 12.01 -8.17
C ILE A 78 -19.07 11.86 -9.14
N GLN A 79 -19.58 10.64 -9.35
CA GLN A 79 -20.72 10.41 -10.24
C GLN A 79 -22.00 11.13 -9.75
N TYR A 80 -22.23 11.18 -8.44
CA TYR A 80 -23.33 11.93 -7.85
C TYR A 80 -23.21 13.43 -8.15
N MET A 81 -22.07 14.05 -7.81
CA MET A 81 -21.83 15.48 -8.07
C MET A 81 -21.91 15.79 -9.56
N MET A 82 -21.42 14.90 -10.43
CA MET A 82 -21.58 15.06 -11.88
C MET A 82 -23.05 15.05 -12.28
N SER A 83 -23.84 14.12 -11.77
CA SER A 83 -25.28 14.06 -12.09
C SER A 83 -26.02 15.32 -11.63
N LYS A 84 -25.69 15.81 -10.44
CA LYS A 84 -26.26 17.03 -9.84
C LYS A 84 -25.89 18.29 -10.62
N HIS A 85 -24.61 18.44 -11.00
CA HIS A 85 -24.06 19.64 -11.65
C HIS A 85 -23.90 19.49 -13.18
N ARG A 86 -24.70 18.64 -13.82
CA ARG A 86 -24.55 18.24 -15.24
C ARG A 86 -24.39 19.37 -16.24
N GLU A 87 -25.07 20.50 -16.03
CA GLU A 87 -25.02 21.62 -16.96
C GLU A 87 -23.64 22.31 -16.93
N GLY A 88 -23.02 22.38 -15.74
CA GLY A 88 -21.73 23.06 -15.54
C GLY A 88 -20.52 22.35 -16.14
N TRP A 89 -20.58 21.04 -16.36
CA TRP A 89 -19.47 20.27 -16.94
C TRP A 89 -19.75 19.67 -18.31
N LYS A 90 -20.91 19.94 -18.92
CA LYS A 90 -21.28 19.40 -20.25
C LYS A 90 -20.20 19.62 -21.32
N THR A 91 -19.56 20.78 -21.31
CA THR A 91 -18.46 21.14 -22.23
C THR A 91 -17.16 20.37 -21.98
N HIS A 92 -17.03 19.71 -20.83
CA HIS A 92 -15.86 18.94 -20.38
C HIS A 92 -16.15 17.43 -20.33
N ALA A 93 -17.30 16.97 -20.83
CA ALA A 93 -17.75 15.58 -20.69
C ALA A 93 -16.73 14.54 -21.18
N ALA A 94 -16.01 14.82 -22.28
CA ALA A 94 -14.98 13.92 -22.80
C ALA A 94 -13.81 13.73 -21.80
N LEU A 95 -13.34 14.83 -21.20
CA LEU A 95 -12.31 14.76 -20.16
C LEU A 95 -12.84 14.03 -18.93
N MET A 96 -14.12 14.19 -18.59
CA MET A 96 -14.69 13.52 -17.42
C MET A 96 -14.77 12.01 -17.62
N ALA A 97 -15.13 11.57 -18.82
CA ALA A 97 -15.08 10.17 -19.18
C ALA A 97 -13.67 9.60 -19.02
N GLN A 98 -12.63 10.32 -19.46
CA GLN A 98 -11.23 9.90 -19.29
C GLN A 98 -10.85 9.75 -17.81
N ILE A 99 -11.24 10.71 -16.96
CA ILE A 99 -10.95 10.67 -15.52
C ILE A 99 -11.68 9.49 -14.84
N LEU A 100 -12.96 9.29 -15.14
CA LEU A 100 -13.74 8.19 -14.57
C LEU A 100 -13.20 6.82 -15.00
N VAL A 101 -12.86 6.66 -16.29
CA VAL A 101 -12.22 5.44 -16.82
C VAL A 101 -10.89 5.20 -16.11
N ARG A 102 -10.10 6.25 -15.88
CA ARG A 102 -8.83 6.12 -15.15
C ARG A 102 -9.05 5.68 -13.71
N LEU A 103 -9.99 6.30 -12.99
CA LEU A 103 -10.31 5.91 -11.60
C LEU A 103 -10.79 4.46 -11.52
N TRP A 104 -11.62 4.03 -12.46
CA TRP A 104 -12.06 2.63 -12.55
C TRP A 104 -10.88 1.69 -12.83
N LYS A 105 -10.04 2.01 -13.82
CA LYS A 105 -8.91 1.14 -14.19
C LYS A 105 -7.86 1.06 -13.08
N ASP A 106 -7.58 2.17 -12.39
CA ASP A 106 -6.67 2.19 -11.24
C ASP A 106 -7.23 1.34 -10.07
N ALA A 107 -8.56 1.32 -9.87
CA ALA A 107 -9.21 0.46 -8.88
C ALA A 107 -9.13 -1.02 -9.28
N GLU A 108 -9.40 -1.35 -10.54
CA GLU A 108 -9.26 -2.72 -11.07
C GLU A 108 -7.82 -3.22 -10.96
N ILE A 109 -6.83 -2.42 -11.39
CA ILE A 109 -5.40 -2.74 -11.24
C ILE A 109 -5.05 -2.92 -9.76
N ARG A 110 -5.61 -2.11 -8.85
CA ARG A 110 -5.39 -2.29 -7.41
C ARG A 110 -5.98 -3.62 -6.93
N GLU A 111 -7.17 -4.01 -7.35
CA GLU A 111 -7.76 -5.31 -7.02
C GLU A 111 -6.96 -6.47 -7.60
N GLU A 112 -6.47 -6.37 -8.84
CA GLU A 112 -5.59 -7.36 -9.45
C GLU A 112 -4.27 -7.50 -8.68
N ASN A 113 -3.65 -6.37 -8.31
CA ASN A 113 -2.48 -6.37 -7.44
C ASN A 113 -2.78 -6.92 -6.04
N LEU A 114 -3.99 -6.72 -5.50
CA LEU A 114 -4.42 -7.33 -4.26
C LEU A 114 -4.63 -8.85 -4.41
N ARG A 115 -4.78 -9.40 -5.63
CA ARG A 115 -4.82 -10.86 -5.84
C ARG A 115 -3.43 -11.48 -5.80
N GLU A 116 -2.39 -10.74 -6.18
CA GLU A 116 -1.01 -11.18 -6.10
C GLU A 116 -0.44 -10.94 -4.70
N ASP A 117 -0.04 -12.02 -4.02
CA ASP A 117 0.78 -11.88 -2.84
C ASP A 117 2.18 -11.42 -3.22
N ARG A 118 2.88 -10.76 -2.30
CA ARG A 118 4.28 -10.38 -2.49
C ARG A 118 5.10 -10.93 -1.36
N PHE A 119 6.14 -11.66 -1.73
CA PHE A 119 7.19 -12.04 -0.81
C PHE A 119 8.28 -10.98 -0.92
N VAL A 120 8.61 -10.33 0.19
CA VAL A 120 9.62 -9.28 0.24
C VAL A 120 10.79 -9.72 1.11
N VAL A 121 11.99 -9.43 0.64
CA VAL A 121 13.24 -9.73 1.33
C VAL A 121 13.98 -8.43 1.52
N TYR A 122 14.12 -7.99 2.76
CA TYR A 122 14.96 -6.85 3.12
C TYR A 122 16.34 -7.34 3.56
N PHE A 123 17.35 -6.53 3.28
CA PHE A 123 18.72 -6.79 3.69
C PHE A 123 19.29 -5.54 4.35
N ALA A 124 20.01 -5.71 5.45
CA ALA A 124 20.59 -4.60 6.20
C ALA A 124 21.79 -5.02 7.03
N LYS A 125 22.52 -4.01 7.50
CA LYS A 125 23.42 -4.10 8.64
C LYS A 125 22.62 -3.91 9.92
N ASP A 126 22.79 -4.83 10.87
CA ASP A 126 22.25 -4.75 12.24
C ASP A 126 20.72 -4.51 12.31
N GLY A 127 19.97 -4.98 11.32
CA GLY A 127 18.50 -4.87 11.27
C GLY A 127 17.93 -3.51 10.86
N ALA A 128 18.75 -2.59 10.34
CA ALA A 128 18.29 -1.29 9.82
C ALA A 128 17.62 -1.41 8.43
N PHE A 129 16.50 -2.12 8.34
CA PHE A 129 15.80 -2.40 7.08
C PHE A 129 15.19 -1.13 6.45
N SER A 130 15.22 -1.04 5.12
CA SER A 130 14.64 0.08 4.37
C SER A 130 14.09 -0.36 3.02
N GLU A 131 13.13 0.38 2.48
CA GLU A 131 12.48 0.09 1.19
C GLU A 131 13.45 0.10 0.00
N SER A 132 14.57 0.84 0.10
CA SER A 132 15.62 0.90 -0.92
C SER A 132 16.57 -0.30 -0.87
N ARG A 133 16.53 -1.10 0.21
CA ARG A 133 17.32 -2.31 0.41
C ARG A 133 16.41 -3.53 0.51
N SER A 134 15.63 -3.78 -0.54
CA SER A 134 14.76 -4.93 -0.62
C SER A 134 14.61 -5.49 -2.04
N ALA A 135 14.32 -6.79 -2.10
CA ALA A 135 13.91 -7.49 -3.30
C ALA A 135 12.48 -8.01 -3.10
N ARG A 136 11.64 -7.92 -4.13
CA ARG A 136 10.22 -8.28 -4.05
C ARG A 136 9.88 -9.21 -5.21
N GLN A 137 9.13 -10.27 -4.95
CA GLN A 137 8.57 -11.13 -5.98
C GLN A 137 7.10 -11.40 -5.70
N ALA A 138 6.28 -11.24 -6.74
CA ALA A 138 4.88 -11.58 -6.69
C ALA A 138 4.68 -13.10 -6.79
N TYR A 139 3.69 -13.62 -6.08
CA TYR A 139 3.24 -15.00 -6.21
C TYR A 139 1.71 -15.07 -6.08
N SER A 140 1.11 -16.12 -6.62
CA SER A 140 -0.34 -16.30 -6.59
C SER A 140 -0.74 -17.78 -6.59
N GLY A 141 -2.00 -18.05 -6.26
CA GLY A 141 -2.57 -19.40 -6.17
C GLY A 141 -2.15 -20.19 -4.92
N CYS A 142 -2.62 -21.42 -4.81
CA CYS A 142 -2.39 -22.31 -3.66
C CYS A 142 -1.32 -23.38 -3.98
N GLY A 143 -0.77 -23.99 -2.94
CA GLY A 143 0.19 -25.09 -3.03
C GLY A 143 1.65 -24.67 -2.91
N LEU A 144 2.58 -25.58 -3.27
CA LEU A 144 4.00 -25.38 -3.09
C LEU A 144 4.56 -24.32 -4.07
N ARG A 145 5.31 -23.37 -3.53
CA ARG A 145 6.01 -22.30 -4.25
C ARG A 145 7.49 -22.30 -3.88
N SER A 146 8.32 -21.89 -4.83
CA SER A 146 9.74 -21.63 -4.60
C SER A 146 10.11 -20.34 -5.31
N LEU A 147 10.64 -19.37 -4.56
CA LEU A 147 11.10 -18.08 -5.04
C LEU A 147 12.61 -17.99 -4.84
N GLU A 148 13.30 -17.38 -5.81
CA GLU A 148 14.75 -17.15 -5.74
C GLU A 148 15.04 -15.66 -5.89
N PHE A 149 15.72 -15.09 -4.89
CA PHE A 149 16.09 -13.69 -4.83
C PHE A 149 17.60 -13.57 -4.99
N LEU A 150 18.04 -12.75 -5.94
CA LEU A 150 19.43 -12.29 -6.01
C LEU A 150 19.50 -10.93 -5.31
N LEU A 151 20.21 -10.87 -4.19
CA LEU A 151 20.40 -9.64 -3.43
C LEU A 151 21.70 -8.96 -3.89
N PRO A 152 21.71 -7.62 -4.03
CA PRO A 152 22.90 -6.91 -4.46
C PRO A 152 24.03 -7.06 -3.45
N TYR A 153 25.27 -7.02 -3.93
CA TYR A 153 26.44 -6.96 -3.08
C TYR A 153 26.40 -5.73 -2.18
N ASP A 154 26.42 -5.95 -0.86
CA ASP A 154 26.64 -4.92 0.14
C ASP A 154 27.58 -5.50 1.22
N PRO A 155 28.76 -4.89 1.43
CA PRO A 155 29.79 -5.45 2.28
C PRO A 155 29.38 -5.54 3.75
N GLU A 156 28.33 -4.83 4.17
CA GLU A 156 27.89 -4.75 5.56
C GLU A 156 26.61 -5.56 5.84
N ILE A 157 26.09 -6.35 4.88
CA ILE A 157 24.91 -7.19 5.13
C ILE A 157 25.24 -8.25 6.17
N ASN A 158 24.50 -8.27 7.27
CA ASN A 158 24.55 -9.33 8.28
C ASN A 158 23.15 -9.78 8.74
N SER A 159 22.10 -9.17 8.21
CA SER A 159 20.71 -9.42 8.59
C SER A 159 19.78 -9.41 7.39
N LEU A 160 18.87 -10.38 7.37
CA LEU A 160 17.78 -10.50 6.40
C LEU A 160 16.45 -10.47 7.14
N ARG A 161 15.46 -9.83 6.53
CA ARG A 161 14.06 -9.87 6.96
C ARG A 161 13.22 -10.39 5.80
N LEU A 162 12.47 -11.44 6.06
CA LEU A 162 11.55 -12.07 5.11
C LEU A 162 10.12 -11.70 5.51
N ASP A 163 9.41 -11.07 4.58
CA ASP A 163 8.01 -10.74 4.72
C ASP A 163 7.23 -11.62 3.75
N PRO A 164 6.57 -12.68 4.23
CA PRO A 164 5.95 -13.67 3.37
C PRO A 164 4.70 -13.14 2.67
N CYS A 165 3.84 -12.39 3.38
CA CYS A 165 2.57 -11.92 2.87
C CYS A 165 2.00 -10.79 3.75
N ASP A 166 1.61 -9.65 3.19
CA ASP A 166 1.09 -8.47 3.93
C ASP A 166 -0.41 -8.57 4.32
N ARG A 167 -0.97 -9.77 4.31
CA ARG A 167 -2.37 -10.06 4.64
C ARG A 167 -2.52 -11.37 5.41
N GLU A 168 -3.68 -11.52 6.04
CA GLU A 168 -4.07 -12.74 6.77
C GLU A 168 -4.02 -13.98 5.88
N LYS A 169 -3.03 -14.84 6.12
CA LYS A 169 -2.82 -16.08 5.36
C LYS A 169 -2.05 -17.11 6.17
N ARG A 170 -2.55 -18.35 6.21
CA ARG A 170 -1.80 -19.49 6.74
C ARG A 170 -0.81 -19.96 5.70
N MET A 171 0.43 -20.16 6.11
CA MET A 171 1.50 -20.57 5.24
C MET A 171 2.43 -21.52 5.99
N LYS A 172 3.18 -22.31 5.23
CA LYS A 172 4.18 -23.22 5.76
C LYS A 172 5.49 -23.01 5.03
N LEU A 173 6.51 -22.47 5.72
CA LEU A 173 7.87 -22.41 5.20
C LEU A 173 8.46 -23.82 5.22
N THR A 174 8.98 -24.27 4.08
CA THR A 174 9.57 -25.61 3.89
C THR A 174 11.05 -25.57 3.53
N LEU A 175 11.52 -24.44 3.01
CA LEU A 175 12.94 -24.20 2.78
C LEU A 175 13.26 -22.71 2.90
N VAL A 176 14.35 -22.38 3.56
CA VAL A 176 15.01 -21.08 3.48
C VAL A 176 16.51 -21.35 3.33
N GLU A 177 17.08 -21.01 2.18
CA GLU A 177 18.48 -21.29 1.87
C GLU A 177 19.16 -20.02 1.36
N VAL A 178 20.22 -19.59 2.04
CA VAL A 178 21.07 -18.47 1.65
C VAL A 178 22.40 -19.04 1.17
N ARG A 179 22.78 -18.69 -0.06
CA ARG A 179 24.06 -19.05 -0.67
C ARG A 179 24.86 -17.81 -1.03
N ASP A 180 26.18 -17.97 -1.05
CA ASP A 180 27.07 -17.06 -1.76
C ASP A 180 26.80 -17.22 -3.27
N ALA A 181 26.30 -16.18 -3.92
CA ALA A 181 25.93 -16.19 -5.33
C ALA A 181 27.15 -16.40 -6.26
N MET A 182 28.35 -16.05 -5.79
CA MET A 182 29.59 -16.17 -6.56
C MET A 182 30.20 -17.57 -6.47
N THR A 183 30.20 -18.15 -5.27
CA THR A 183 30.86 -19.46 -5.02
C THR A 183 29.90 -20.64 -4.97
N GLY A 184 28.59 -20.38 -4.77
CA GLY A 184 27.56 -21.40 -4.58
C GLY A 184 27.55 -22.03 -3.18
N ALA A 185 28.45 -21.61 -2.29
CA ALA A 185 28.55 -22.12 -0.92
C ALA A 185 27.27 -21.79 -0.14
N VAL A 186 26.77 -22.77 0.62
CA VAL A 186 25.62 -22.56 1.52
C VAL A 186 26.11 -21.82 2.77
N LEU A 187 25.54 -20.65 3.03
CA LEU A 187 25.85 -19.80 4.17
C LEU A 187 24.85 -20.01 5.32
N MET A 188 23.60 -20.31 4.98
CA MET A 188 22.55 -20.63 5.94
C MET A 188 21.47 -21.47 5.26
N ALA A 189 20.96 -22.49 5.93
CA ALA A 189 19.85 -23.28 5.43
C ALA A 189 18.92 -23.70 6.58
N ALA A 190 17.62 -23.65 6.32
CA ALA A 190 16.56 -24.22 7.14
C ALA A 190 15.64 -25.05 6.25
N GLY A 191 15.42 -26.31 6.60
CA GLY A 191 14.68 -27.30 5.79
C GLY A 191 15.48 -28.59 5.60
N GLY A 192 14.78 -29.71 5.35
CA GLY A 192 15.41 -31.03 5.21
C GLY A 192 15.89 -31.66 6.53
N GLY A 193 15.24 -31.31 7.65
CA GLY A 193 15.42 -31.98 8.93
C GLY A 193 15.87 -31.09 10.08
N ASN A 194 16.30 -29.85 9.84
CA ASN A 194 16.72 -28.90 10.88
C ASN A 194 16.73 -27.43 10.38
N GLY A 195 17.08 -26.50 11.29
CA GLY A 195 17.49 -25.12 10.95
C GLY A 195 16.40 -24.05 11.08
N PHE A 196 15.12 -24.42 11.19
CA PHE A 196 14.04 -23.44 11.41
C PHE A 196 14.11 -22.74 12.77
N ASP A 197 14.78 -23.33 13.76
CA ASP A 197 15.01 -22.71 15.08
C ASP A 197 15.88 -21.44 15.00
N ALA A 198 16.66 -21.28 13.92
CA ALA A 198 17.50 -20.10 13.69
C ALA A 198 16.74 -18.94 13.00
N ILE A 199 15.46 -19.14 12.66
CA ILE A 199 14.60 -18.13 12.05
C ILE A 199 13.68 -17.55 13.13
N GLU A 200 13.89 -16.28 13.46
CA GLU A 200 13.12 -15.60 14.50
C GLU A 200 11.85 -15.00 13.89
N ALA A 201 10.68 -15.46 14.32
CA ALA A 201 9.42 -14.80 13.97
C ALA A 201 9.28 -13.47 14.71
N ALA A 202 8.92 -12.41 14.00
CA ALA A 202 8.76 -11.07 14.55
C ALA A 202 7.54 -10.35 13.93
N GLY A 203 7.27 -9.14 14.39
CA GLY A 203 6.15 -8.32 13.91
C GLY A 203 4.81 -8.98 14.22
N THR A 204 3.97 -9.15 13.19
CA THR A 204 2.63 -9.73 13.30
C THR A 204 2.56 -11.21 12.89
N THR A 205 3.70 -11.87 12.72
CA THR A 205 3.75 -13.32 12.43
C THR A 205 3.34 -14.13 13.67
N LYS A 206 2.35 -15.02 13.52
CA LYS A 206 1.95 -15.95 14.58
C LYS A 206 2.39 -17.37 14.23
N VAL A 207 3.41 -17.87 14.93
CA VAL A 207 3.90 -19.24 14.73
C VAL A 207 2.90 -20.24 15.33
N GLU A 208 2.45 -21.18 14.51
CA GLU A 208 1.55 -22.28 14.93
C GLU A 208 2.36 -23.52 15.34
N GLY A 209 3.51 -23.77 14.71
CA GLY A 209 4.41 -24.86 15.07
C GLY A 209 5.73 -24.83 14.29
N VAL A 210 6.81 -25.21 14.97
CA VAL A 210 8.15 -25.38 14.37
C VAL A 210 8.49 -26.86 14.40
N GLY A 211 8.79 -27.42 13.23
CA GLY A 211 9.24 -28.79 13.06
C GLY A 211 10.55 -28.86 12.28
N PRO A 212 11.16 -30.05 12.19
CA PRO A 212 12.44 -30.25 11.51
C PRO A 212 12.39 -29.91 10.01
N ASP A 213 11.26 -30.17 9.36
CA ASP A 213 11.11 -29.97 7.91
C ASP A 213 10.29 -28.73 7.54
N SER A 214 9.72 -28.04 8.53
CA SER A 214 8.84 -26.91 8.24
C SER A 214 8.51 -26.04 9.43
N LEU A 215 8.21 -24.76 9.15
CA LEU A 215 7.65 -23.80 10.08
C LEU A 215 6.24 -23.39 9.60
N SER A 216 5.22 -23.74 10.37
CA SER A 216 3.82 -23.36 10.11
C SER A 216 3.49 -22.07 10.85
N PHE A 217 2.89 -21.11 10.15
CA PHE A 217 2.56 -19.82 10.71
C PHE A 217 1.34 -19.20 10.03
N GLU A 218 0.71 -18.28 10.75
CA GLU A 218 -0.27 -17.36 10.22
C GLU A 218 0.41 -16.00 10.04
N SER A 219 0.48 -15.56 8.79
CA SER A 219 0.85 -14.19 8.44
C SER A 219 -0.34 -13.34 8.85
N CYS A 220 -0.33 -12.70 10.02
CA CYS A 220 -1.42 -11.82 10.45
C CYS A 220 -1.05 -10.36 10.15
N GLY A 221 -2.01 -9.50 9.82
CA GLY A 221 -1.81 -8.03 9.82
C GLY A 221 -0.85 -7.45 8.78
N ASN A 222 -0.32 -6.25 9.07
CA ASN A 222 0.38 -5.39 8.11
C ASN A 222 1.91 -5.55 8.09
N ASP A 223 2.49 -6.38 8.97
CA ASP A 223 3.95 -6.44 9.16
C ASP A 223 4.45 -7.83 9.65
N PRO A 224 4.15 -8.93 8.93
CA PRO A 224 4.63 -10.25 9.31
C PRO A 224 6.09 -10.42 8.87
N GLN A 225 6.96 -10.73 9.83
CA GLN A 225 8.40 -10.79 9.62
C GLN A 225 8.98 -12.12 10.09
N PHE A 226 10.01 -12.56 9.37
CA PHE A 226 11.00 -13.52 9.84
C PHE A 226 12.38 -12.90 9.73
N LEU A 227 13.13 -12.92 10.83
CA LEU A 227 14.46 -12.34 10.93
C LEU A 227 15.50 -13.45 10.91
N MET A 228 16.55 -13.20 10.15
CA MET A 228 17.73 -14.06 10.06
C MET A 228 18.97 -13.20 10.22
N ARG A 229 19.93 -13.68 11.01
CA ARG A 229 21.19 -12.97 11.25
C ARG A 229 22.35 -13.95 11.13
N SER A 230 23.33 -13.58 10.30
CA SER A 230 24.57 -14.34 10.18
C SER A 230 25.70 -13.41 9.74
N ARG A 231 26.85 -13.53 10.41
CA ARG A 231 28.08 -12.84 9.99
C ARG A 231 28.67 -13.42 8.70
N GLU A 232 28.25 -14.62 8.31
CA GLU A 232 28.72 -15.25 7.06
C GLU A 232 28.21 -14.53 5.81
N PHE A 233 27.22 -13.64 5.96
CA PHE A 233 26.68 -12.83 4.87
C PHE A 233 27.59 -11.64 4.51
N GLU A 234 28.45 -11.20 5.42
CA GLU A 234 29.26 -10.00 5.25
C GLU A 234 30.23 -10.15 4.08
N GLY A 235 30.29 -9.14 3.21
CA GLY A 235 31.16 -9.16 2.03
C GLY A 235 30.77 -10.17 0.95
N LYS A 236 29.52 -10.65 0.93
CA LYS A 236 29.01 -11.62 -0.06
C LYS A 236 27.88 -11.06 -0.91
N GLU A 237 27.77 -11.55 -2.14
CA GLU A 237 26.56 -11.44 -2.93
C GLU A 237 25.66 -12.61 -2.57
N LEU A 238 24.40 -12.35 -2.18
CA LEU A 238 23.55 -13.38 -1.58
C LEU A 238 22.50 -13.85 -2.59
N ARG A 239 22.39 -15.16 -2.74
CA ARG A 239 21.26 -15.81 -3.41
C ARG A 239 20.40 -16.48 -2.34
N LEU A 240 19.19 -15.98 -2.16
CA LEU A 240 18.22 -16.54 -1.23
C LEU A 240 17.18 -17.34 -2.00
N ARG A 241 17.00 -18.60 -1.63
CA ARG A 241 15.89 -19.44 -2.08
C ARG A 241 14.94 -19.67 -0.93
N VAL A 242 13.67 -19.36 -1.13
CA VAL A 242 12.60 -19.63 -0.17
C VAL A 242 11.60 -20.57 -0.83
N ALA A 243 11.22 -21.65 -0.14
CA ALA A 243 10.09 -22.49 -0.52
C ALA A 243 9.05 -22.51 0.59
N PHE A 244 7.79 -22.43 0.19
CA PHE A 244 6.65 -22.36 1.10
C PHE A 244 5.39 -22.91 0.45
N GLU A 245 4.44 -23.33 1.28
CA GLU A 245 3.10 -23.78 0.88
C GLU A 245 2.07 -22.75 1.34
N VAL A 246 1.11 -22.46 0.45
CA VAL A 246 -0.03 -21.53 0.64
C VAL A 246 -1.34 -22.29 0.63
#